data_AF-A0A526RTZ3-F1
#
_entry.id   AF-A0A526RTZ3-F1
#
_cell.length_a   1.000
_cell.length_b   1.000
_cell.length_c   1.000
_cell.angle_alpha   90.00
_cell.angle_beta   90.00
_cell.angle_gamma   90.00
#
_symmetry.space_group_name_H-M   'P 1'
#
loop_
_entity.id
_entity.type
_entity.pdbx_description
1 polymer ?
#
loop_
_entity_poly.entity_id
_entity_poly.type
_entity_poly.pdbx_seq_one_letter_code
_entity_poly.pdbx_strand_id
1 'polypeptide(L)'
;MELNYDFEFQSIFPKAVWLVPECKRLLDEVGIAHNVQGNHVPAFVDPATIVALRREPDKIRTMMLEAGWSLLPYEGEASPEKAQFLIPQLLEIHA
;
A
#
# COMPACT_ATOMS: atom_id res chain seq x y z
N MET A 1 -23.98 9.93 9.27
CA MET A 1 -23.39 9.72 7.94
C MET A 1 -23.17 8.22 7.82
N GLU A 2 -23.70 7.59 6.79
CA GLU A 2 -23.46 6.17 6.52
C GLU A 2 -22.05 6.03 5.93
N LEU A 3 -21.27 5.06 6.43
CA LEU A 3 -19.90 4.82 5.97
C LEU A 3 -19.92 3.84 4.79
N ASN A 4 -19.09 4.07 3.78
CA ASN A 4 -18.89 3.13 2.68
C ASN A 4 -17.71 2.20 2.97
N TYR A 5 -17.97 0.89 3.02
CA TYR A 5 -16.96 -0.14 3.30
C TYR A 5 -16.43 -0.86 2.04
N ASP A 6 -16.71 -0.33 0.85
CA ASP A 6 -16.09 -0.79 -0.39
C ASP A 6 -14.56 -0.72 -0.26
N PHE A 7 -13.89 -1.79 -0.69
CA PHE A 7 -12.45 -1.91 -0.62
C PHE A 7 -11.89 -2.48 -1.92
N GLU A 8 -10.64 -2.14 -2.18
CA GLU A 8 -9.86 -2.69 -3.27
C GLU A 8 -8.54 -3.22 -2.74
N PHE A 9 -7.92 -4.15 -3.47
CA PHE A 9 -6.56 -4.56 -3.18
C PHE A 9 -5.60 -3.52 -3.77
N GLN A 10 -4.78 -2.95 -2.90
CA GLN A 10 -3.74 -2.01 -3.27
C GLN A 10 -2.37 -2.64 -3.05
N SER A 11 -1.53 -2.53 -4.05
CA SER A 11 -0.14 -2.89 -4.02
C SER A 11 0.63 -2.07 -2.99
N ILE A 12 1.48 -2.74 -2.20
CA ILE A 12 2.35 -2.09 -1.19
C ILE A 12 3.36 -1.16 -1.87
N PHE A 13 3.88 -1.58 -3.03
CA PHE A 13 4.66 -0.73 -3.92
C PHE A 13 3.78 -0.32 -5.12
N PRO A 14 3.84 0.91 -5.64
CA PRO A 14 3.10 1.27 -6.85
C PRO A 14 3.62 0.55 -8.09
N LYS A 15 2.75 0.25 -9.06
CA LYS A 15 3.13 -0.42 -10.32
C LYS A 15 4.37 0.20 -10.98
N ALA A 16 4.44 1.53 -10.97
CA ALA A 16 5.51 2.31 -11.57
C ALA A 16 6.90 2.04 -10.97
N VAL A 17 7.00 1.61 -9.70
CA VAL A 17 8.28 1.23 -9.08
C VAL A 17 8.85 -0.02 -9.77
N TRP A 18 8.02 -1.03 -10.06
CA TRP A 18 8.48 -2.23 -10.75
C TRP A 18 8.75 -2.03 -12.24
N LEU A 19 8.28 -0.94 -12.84
CA LEU A 19 8.62 -0.57 -14.21
C LEU A 19 10.05 -0.01 -14.33
N VAL A 20 10.69 0.35 -13.21
CA VAL A 20 12.11 0.72 -13.16
C VAL A 20 12.95 -0.56 -12.99
N PRO A 21 13.81 -0.94 -13.96
CA PRO A 21 14.52 -2.21 -13.94
C PRO A 21 15.37 -2.46 -12.68
N GLU A 22 16.06 -1.43 -12.20
CA GLU A 22 16.92 -1.49 -11.02
C GLU A 22 16.10 -1.73 -9.75
N CYS A 23 15.00 -0.99 -9.59
CA CYS A 23 14.08 -1.17 -8.46
C CYS A 23 13.45 -2.56 -8.50
N LYS A 24 13.02 -3.02 -9.68
CA LYS A 24 12.47 -4.36 -9.86
C LYS A 24 13.46 -5.44 -9.42
N ARG A 25 14.72 -5.37 -9.86
CA ARG A 25 15.76 -6.35 -9.48
C ARG A 25 15.95 -6.40 -7.96
N LEU A 26 15.98 -5.24 -7.31
CA LEU A 26 16.13 -5.12 -5.85
C LEU A 26 14.96 -5.75 -5.10
N LEU A 27 13.73 -5.52 -5.57
CA LEU A 27 12.53 -6.11 -4.98
C LEU A 27 12.45 -7.62 -5.23
N ASP A 28 12.85 -8.10 -6.41
CA ASP A 28 12.89 -9.52 -6.74
C ASP A 28 13.88 -10.29 -5.83
N GLU A 29 15.02 -9.70 -5.47
CA GLU A 29 16.04 -10.30 -4.59
C GLU A 29 15.51 -10.64 -3.19
N VAL A 30 14.50 -9.91 -2.73
CA VAL A 30 13.82 -10.15 -1.44
C VAL A 30 12.44 -10.81 -1.61
N GLY A 31 12.11 -11.29 -2.82
CA GLY A 31 10.88 -12.01 -3.11
C GLY A 31 9.63 -11.13 -3.25
N ILE A 32 9.79 -9.83 -3.48
CA ILE A 32 8.68 -8.87 -3.65
C ILE A 32 8.39 -8.66 -5.14
N ALA A 33 7.30 -9.24 -5.64
CA ALA A 33 6.82 -9.09 -7.01
C ALA A 33 5.42 -8.45 -7.09
N HIS A 34 5.16 -7.65 -8.13
CA HIS A 34 3.90 -6.93 -8.30
C HIS A 34 2.65 -7.83 -8.33
N ASN A 35 2.74 -9.02 -8.91
CA ASN A 35 1.60 -9.92 -9.11
C ASN A 35 1.41 -10.95 -7.98
N VAL A 36 2.19 -10.86 -6.90
CA VAL A 36 2.06 -11.75 -5.75
C VAL A 36 1.03 -11.18 -4.78
N GLN A 37 0.04 -12.00 -4.40
CA GLN A 37 -1.05 -11.58 -3.52
C GLN A 37 -0.55 -11.01 -2.19
N GLY A 38 0.55 -11.54 -1.64
CA GLY A 38 1.18 -11.03 -0.42
C GLY A 38 1.74 -9.60 -0.51
N ASN A 39 1.83 -9.03 -1.70
CA ASN A 39 2.26 -7.64 -1.92
C ASN A 39 1.08 -6.68 -2.11
N HIS A 40 -0.13 -7.14 -1.80
CA HIS A 40 -1.32 -6.30 -1.80
C HIS A 40 -1.97 -6.30 -0.42
N VAL A 41 -2.57 -5.17 -0.06
CA VAL A 41 -3.35 -4.99 1.16
C VAL A 41 -4.76 -4.51 0.77
N PRO A 42 -5.83 -5.03 1.40
CA PRO A 42 -7.15 -4.44 1.23
C PRO A 42 -7.16 -3.02 1.83
N ALA A 43 -7.65 -2.06 1.06
CA ALA A 43 -7.76 -0.66 1.43
C ALA A 43 -9.16 -0.15 1.12
N PHE A 44 -9.78 0.57 2.07
CA PHE A 44 -11.09 1.18 1.86
C PHE A 44 -10.98 2.31 0.84
N VAL A 45 -11.86 2.27 -0.16
CA VAL A 45 -11.88 3.26 -1.25
C VAL A 45 -12.32 4.63 -0.74
N ASP A 46 -13.25 4.66 0.23
CA ASP A 46 -13.74 5.89 0.83
C ASP A 46 -12.80 6.38 1.96
N PRO A 47 -12.16 7.57 1.82
CA PRO A 47 -11.33 8.15 2.87
C PRO A 47 -12.08 8.39 4.19
N ALA A 48 -13.40 8.65 4.15
CA ALA A 48 -14.19 8.88 5.36
C ALA A 48 -14.24 7.64 6.25
N THR A 49 -14.28 6.45 5.65
CA THR A 49 -14.33 5.17 6.36
C THR A 49 -13.02 4.90 7.09
N ILE A 50 -11.87 5.09 6.44
CA ILE A 50 -10.59 4.89 7.14
C ILE A 50 -10.36 5.95 8.23
N VAL A 51 -10.80 7.18 8.02
CA VAL A 51 -10.73 8.24 9.05
C VAL A 51 -11.59 7.88 10.26
N ALA A 52 -12.78 7.32 10.05
CA ALA A 52 -13.63 6.84 11.15
C ALA A 52 -12.96 5.70 11.92
N LEU A 53 -12.46 4.67 11.22
CA LEU A 53 -11.81 3.50 11.84
C LEU A 53 -10.52 3.87 12.58
N ARG A 54 -9.79 4.90 12.14
CA ARG A 54 -8.60 5.40 12.86
C ARG A 54 -8.93 6.13 14.16
N ARG A 55 -10.16 6.61 14.34
CA ARG A 55 -10.61 7.26 15.59
C ARG A 55 -11.11 6.25 16.62
N GLU A 56 -11.36 5.01 16.20
CA GLU A 56 -11.74 3.92 17.10
C GLU A 56 -10.60 3.53 18.06
N PRO A 57 -10.93 2.85 19.17
CA PRO A 57 -9.94 2.39 20.14
C PRO A 57 -8.81 1.58 19.51
N ASP A 58 -7.63 1.66 20.14
CA ASP A 58 -6.39 1.02 19.68
C ASP A 58 -6.57 -0.45 19.33
N LYS A 59 -7.40 -1.18 20.10
CA LYS A 59 -7.73 -2.58 19.85
C LYS A 59 -8.27 -2.84 18.44
N ILE A 60 -9.12 -1.94 17.93
CA ILE A 60 -9.68 -2.06 16.57
C ILE A 60 -8.58 -1.83 15.53
N ARG A 61 -7.73 -0.82 15.73
CA ARG A 61 -6.62 -0.53 14.81
C ARG A 61 -5.59 -1.66 14.78
N THR A 62 -5.25 -2.22 15.95
CA THR A 62 -4.37 -3.39 16.06
C THR A 62 -4.96 -4.59 15.34
N MET A 63 -6.24 -4.90 15.58
CA MET A 63 -6.93 -6.00 14.90
C MET A 63 -6.91 -5.82 13.38
N MET A 64 -7.12 -4.60 12.88
CA MET A 64 -7.03 -4.32 11.44
C MET A 64 -5.64 -4.56 10.87
N LEU A 65 -4.59 -4.10 11.55
CA LEU A 65 -3.19 -4.33 11.15
C LEU A 65 -2.84 -5.82 11.14
N GLU A 66 -3.23 -6.55 12.19
CA GLU A 66 -3.02 -8.00 12.28
C GLU A 66 -3.78 -8.76 11.20
N ALA A 67 -4.95 -8.26 10.79
CA ALA A 67 -5.73 -8.79 9.68
C ALA A 67 -5.21 -8.35 8.29
N GLY A 68 -4.12 -7.58 8.23
CA GLY A 68 -3.48 -7.16 6.98
C GLY A 68 -4.15 -6.00 6.26
N TRP A 69 -5.04 -5.25 6.92
CA TRP A 69 -5.73 -4.11 6.30
C TRP A 69 -4.84 -2.86 6.25
N SER A 70 -4.97 -2.11 5.16
CA SER A 70 -4.40 -0.76 5.08
C SER A 70 -5.08 0.14 6.11
N LEU A 71 -4.27 0.85 6.90
CA LEU A 71 -4.73 1.97 7.72
C LEU A 71 -4.57 3.34 7.05
N LEU A 72 -4.21 3.34 5.76
CA LEU A 72 -4.02 4.54 4.96
C LEU A 72 -5.18 4.70 3.96
N PRO A 73 -5.53 5.93 3.59
CA PRO A 73 -6.48 6.17 2.50
C PRO A 73 -6.05 5.46 1.22
N TYR A 74 -7.03 4.92 0.49
CA TYR A 74 -6.79 4.41 -0.85
C TYR A 74 -6.38 5.56 -1.77
N GLU A 75 -5.29 5.35 -2.51
CA GLU A 75 -4.72 6.36 -3.42
C GLU A 75 -4.70 5.89 -4.88
N GLY A 76 -5.23 4.69 -5.15
CA GLY A 76 -5.13 4.06 -6.45
C GLY A 76 -3.79 3.37 -6.71
N GLU A 77 -3.82 2.33 -7.54
CA GLU A 77 -2.65 1.55 -7.99
C GLU A 77 -1.60 2.38 -8.74
N ALA A 78 -2.02 3.49 -9.34
CA ALA A 78 -1.21 4.29 -10.26
C ALA A 78 -0.69 5.61 -9.66
N SER A 79 -0.74 5.80 -8.33
CA SER A 79 -0.32 7.07 -7.70
C SER A 79 1.13 7.43 -8.08
N PRO A 80 1.35 8.47 -8.92
CA PRO A 80 2.68 8.82 -9.41
C PRO A 80 3.57 9.36 -8.29
N GLU A 81 2.97 10.01 -7.30
CA GLU A 81 3.66 10.66 -6.19
C GLU A 81 4.39 9.63 -5.31
N LYS A 82 3.75 8.51 -4.99
CA LYS A 82 4.38 7.42 -4.23
C LYS A 82 5.57 6.83 -4.97
N ALA A 83 5.44 6.62 -6.29
CA ALA A 83 6.55 6.10 -7.09
C ALA A 83 7.71 7.09 -7.17
N GLN A 84 7.43 8.38 -7.36
CA GLN A 84 8.43 9.44 -7.36
C GLN A 84 9.20 9.55 -6.04
N PHE A 85 8.53 9.28 -4.91
CA PHE A 85 9.17 9.23 -3.61
C PHE A 85 10.02 7.96 -3.40
N LEU A 86 9.50 6.79 -3.77
CA LEU A 86 10.12 5.49 -3.47
C LEU A 86 11.32 5.15 -4.38
N ILE A 87 11.25 5.50 -5.67
CA ILE A 87 12.30 5.13 -6.64
C ILE A 87 13.68 5.65 -6.22
N PRO A 88 13.88 6.94 -5.87
CA PRO A 88 15.20 7.43 -5.45
C PRO A 88 15.73 6.71 -4.20
N GLN A 89 14.85 6.42 -3.23
CA GLN A 89 15.23 5.75 -1.99
C GLN A 89 15.68 4.29 -2.23
N LEU A 90 14.99 3.57 -3.11
CA LEU A 90 15.39 2.21 -3.50
C LEU A 90 16.72 2.21 -4.27
N LEU A 91 16.94 3.20 -5.13
CA LEU A 91 18.21 3.33 -5.86
C LEU A 91 19.38 3.67 -4.94
N GLU A 92 19.16 4.45 -3.87
CA GLU A 92 20.19 4.75 -2.87
C GLU A 92 20.63 3.50 -2.10
N ILE A 93 19.72 2.57 -1.81
CA ILE A 93 20.06 1.28 -1.17
C ILE A 93 20.95 0.42 -2.07
N HIS A 94 20.87 0.59 -3.39
CA HIS A 94 21.69 -0.16 -4.34
C HIS A 94 23.12 0.41 -4.48
N ALA A 95 23.32 1.70 -4.21
CA ALA A 95 24.57 2.42 -4.46
C ALA A 95 25.66 2.06 -3.44
#